data_AF-A0AAQ3LNI0-F1
#
_entry.id   AF-A0AAQ3LNI0-F1
#
_cell.length_a   1.000
_cell.length_b   1.000
_cell.length_c   1.000
_cell.angle_alpha   90.00
_cell.angle_beta   90.00
_cell.angle_gamma   90.00
#
_symmetry.space_group_name_H-M   'P 1'
#
loop_
_entity.id
_entity.type
_entity.pdbx_description
1 polymer ?
#
loop_
_entity_poly.entity_id
_entity_poly.type
_entity_poly.pdbx_seq_one_letter_code
_entity_poly.pdbx_strand_id
1 'polypeptide(L)'
;MTNETKTDRQRRLARERQRAKRERDALRRAALGGRRFNMDMYQGTADALDLICAAGGFAEPAEAVTLLLHNVAEIAERDASRFAELIQKRNHPGRTKR
;
A
#
# COMPACT_ATOMS: atom_id res chain seq x y z
N MET A 1 20.12 18.57 -36.84
CA MET A 1 20.98 18.50 -35.63
C MET A 1 20.24 19.21 -34.51
N THR A 2 19.87 18.53 -33.44
CA THR A 2 19.10 19.14 -32.34
C THR A 2 20.02 20.04 -31.52
N ASN A 3 19.77 21.36 -31.56
CA ASN A 3 20.36 22.36 -30.66
C ASN A 3 19.80 22.16 -29.24
N GLU A 4 20.07 21.01 -28.63
CA GLU A 4 19.65 20.69 -27.27
C GLU A 4 20.71 21.21 -26.29
N THR A 5 20.30 22.11 -25.38
CA THR A 5 21.21 22.60 -24.34
C THR A 5 21.57 21.50 -23.35
N LYS A 6 22.67 21.64 -22.60
CA LYS A 6 23.08 20.65 -21.57
C LYS A 6 21.96 20.39 -20.54
N THR A 7 21.22 21.43 -20.19
CA THR A 7 20.09 21.39 -19.25
C THR A 7 18.90 20.63 -19.82
N ASP A 8 18.59 20.81 -21.11
CA ASP A 8 17.53 20.08 -21.80
C ASP A 8 17.87 18.59 -21.92
N ARG A 9 19.14 18.28 -22.23
CA ARG A 9 19.65 16.91 -22.25
C ARG A 9 19.52 16.23 -20.89
N GLN A 10 19.86 16.92 -19.79
CA GLN A 10 19.69 16.36 -18.44
C GLN A 10 18.22 16.09 -18.10
N ARG A 11 17.31 17.02 -18.41
CA ARG A 11 15.86 16.85 -18.21
C ARG A 11 15.31 15.69 -19.04
N ARG A 12 15.76 15.53 -20.29
CA ARG A 12 15.38 14.40 -21.14
C ARG A 12 15.87 13.08 -20.56
N LEU A 13 17.15 12.98 -20.18
CA LEU A 13 17.71 11.77 -19.57
C LEU A 13 17.04 11.41 -18.24
N ALA A 14 16.69 12.40 -17.40
CA ALA A 14 15.95 12.16 -16.16
C ALA A 14 14.55 11.60 -16.42
N ARG A 15 13.84 12.14 -17.42
CA ARG A 15 12.53 11.64 -17.85
C ARG A 15 12.62 10.22 -18.42
N GLU A 16 13.62 9.95 -19.27
CA GLU A 16 13.87 8.61 -19.83
C GLU A 16 14.20 7.60 -18.72
N ARG A 17 15.05 7.95 -17.75
CA ARG A 17 15.34 7.11 -16.58
C ARG A 17 14.10 6.83 -15.75
N GLN A 18 13.26 7.83 -15.50
CA GLN A 18 12.03 7.66 -14.74
C GLN A 18 11.02 6.79 -15.49
N ARG A 19 10.93 6.95 -16.82
CA ARG A 19 10.07 6.11 -17.67
C ARG A 19 10.54 4.65 -17.67
N ALA A 20 11.83 4.41 -17.88
CA ALA A 20 12.42 3.07 -17.83
C ALA A 20 12.24 2.43 -16.44
N LYS A 21 12.37 3.21 -15.35
CA LYS A 21 12.08 2.73 -14.00
C LYS A 21 10.62 2.30 -13.87
N ARG A 22 9.67 3.15 -14.28
CA ARG A 22 8.23 2.83 -14.23
C ARG A 22 7.88 1.62 -15.08
N GLU A 23 8.48 1.46 -16.26
CA GLU A 23 8.29 0.31 -17.13
C GLU A 23 8.80 -0.97 -16.48
N ARG A 24 10.00 -0.97 -15.88
CA ARG A 24 10.52 -2.12 -15.11
C ARG A 24 9.64 -2.47 -13.92
N ASP A 25 9.19 -1.47 -13.16
CA ASP A 25 8.32 -1.68 -12.00
C ASP A 25 6.94 -2.19 -12.44
N ALA A 26 6.42 -1.72 -13.58
CA ALA A 26 5.17 -2.21 -14.16
C ALA A 26 5.30 -3.66 -14.66
N LEU A 27 6.40 -3.99 -15.36
CA LEU A 27 6.69 -5.35 -15.81
C LEU A 27 6.86 -6.31 -14.63
N ARG A 28 7.63 -5.91 -13.60
CA ARG A 28 7.80 -6.70 -12.37
C ARG A 28 6.47 -6.89 -11.65
N ARG A 29 5.64 -5.84 -11.56
CA ARG A 29 4.29 -5.93 -10.98
C ARG A 29 3.42 -6.89 -11.78
N ALA A 30 3.40 -6.79 -13.11
CA ALA A 30 2.62 -7.68 -13.96
C ALA A 30 3.07 -9.14 -13.84
N ALA A 31 4.39 -9.39 -13.83
CA ALA A 31 4.96 -10.74 -13.67
C ALA A 31 4.62 -11.38 -12.32
N LEU A 32 4.50 -10.58 -11.27
CA LEU A 32 4.11 -11.03 -9.92
C LEU A 32 2.58 -11.07 -9.72
N GLY A 33 1.78 -10.87 -10.78
CA GLY A 33 0.31 -10.81 -10.67
C GLY A 33 -0.21 -9.65 -9.83
N GLY A 34 0.61 -8.62 -9.63
CA GLY A 34 0.31 -7.49 -8.76
C GLY A 34 -0.88 -6.68 -9.26
N ARG A 35 -1.91 -6.57 -8.43
CA ARG A 35 -3.10 -5.75 -8.66
C ARG A 35 -3.01 -4.47 -7.84
N ARG A 36 -3.52 -3.36 -8.39
CA ARG A 36 -3.68 -2.12 -7.61
C ARG A 36 -4.95 -2.20 -6.77
N PHE A 37 -4.83 -1.84 -5.50
CA PHE A 37 -5.94 -1.65 -4.60
C PHE A 37 -5.92 -0.19 -4.16
N ASN A 38 -6.88 0.61 -4.64
CA ASN A 38 -7.03 2.00 -4.24
C ASN A 38 -8.09 2.05 -3.14
N MET A 39 -7.74 2.61 -1.99
CA MET A 39 -8.65 2.76 -0.86
C MET A 39 -8.46 4.15 -0.25
N ASP A 40 -9.56 4.87 -0.09
CA ASP A 40 -9.56 6.09 0.69
C ASP A 40 -9.54 5.75 2.18
N MET A 41 -8.58 6.33 2.91
CA MET A 41 -8.46 6.17 4.34
C MET A 41 -8.95 7.44 5.04
N TYR A 42 -10.06 7.33 5.77
CA TYR A 42 -10.48 8.38 6.71
C TYR A 42 -9.57 8.39 7.94
N GLN A 43 -9.54 9.50 8.67
CA GLN A 43 -8.60 9.73 9.78
C GLN A 43 -8.48 8.54 10.74
N GLY A 44 -9.59 7.99 11.22
CA GLY A 44 -9.56 6.86 12.16
C GLY A 44 -8.93 5.59 11.59
N THR A 45 -9.02 5.36 10.28
CA THR A 45 -8.34 4.23 9.62
C THR A 45 -6.84 4.51 9.47
N ALA A 46 -6.46 5.76 9.20
CA ALA A 46 -5.05 6.17 9.11
C ALA A 46 -4.37 6.05 10.47
N ASP A 47 -4.99 6.58 11.54
CA ASP A 47 -4.48 6.50 12.92
C ASP A 47 -4.30 5.04 13.37
N ALA A 48 -5.24 4.17 13.01
CA ALA A 48 -5.15 2.75 13.31
C ALA A 48 -3.97 2.09 12.58
N LEU A 49 -3.71 2.46 11.32
CA LEU A 49 -2.58 1.95 10.57
C LEU A 49 -1.24 2.45 11.15
N ASP A 50 -1.17 3.71 11.57
CA ASP A 50 0.03 4.27 12.22
C ASP A 50 0.33 3.55 13.55
N LEU A 51 -0.71 3.28 14.35
CA LEU A 51 -0.58 2.49 15.58
C LEU A 51 -0.03 1.08 15.30
N ILE A 52 -0.56 0.41 14.26
CA ILE A 52 -0.09 -0.92 13.84
C ILE A 52 1.37 -0.85 13.38
N CYS A 53 1.74 0.17 12.60
CA CYS A 53 3.12 0.35 12.15
C CYS A 53 4.07 0.52 13.33
N ALA A 54 3.71 1.39 14.29
CA ALA A 54 4.50 1.59 15.50
C ALA A 54 4.62 0.31 16.35
N ALA A 55 3.52 -0.42 16.54
CA ALA A 55 3.50 -1.66 17.33
C ALA A 55 4.28 -2.80 16.68
N GLY A 56 4.24 -2.90 15.34
CA GLY A 56 4.93 -3.93 14.57
C GLY A 56 6.36 -3.57 14.16
N GLY A 57 6.80 -2.33 14.40
CA GLY A 57 8.10 -1.84 13.95
C GLY A 57 8.21 -1.70 12.42
N PHE A 58 7.08 -1.48 11.73
CA PHE A 58 7.05 -1.35 10.28
C PHE A 58 7.45 0.06 9.85
N ALA A 59 8.41 0.15 8.92
CA ALA A 59 8.83 1.44 8.35
C ALA A 59 7.87 1.92 7.24
N GLU A 60 7.23 0.99 6.54
CA GLU A 60 6.30 1.29 5.45
C GLU A 60 4.90 0.75 5.77
N PRO A 61 3.85 1.59 5.73
CA PRO A 61 2.48 1.12 5.97
C PRO A 61 2.01 0.02 5.00
N ALA A 62 2.54 0.02 3.78
CA ALA A 62 2.23 -1.02 2.80
C ALA A 62 2.72 -2.41 3.25
N GLU A 63 3.89 -2.48 3.89
CA GLU A 63 4.43 -3.73 4.45
C GLU A 63 3.53 -4.26 5.56
N ALA A 64 3.11 -3.39 6.48
CA ALA A 64 2.18 -3.72 7.55
C ALA A 64 0.86 -4.29 6.99
N VAL A 65 0.27 -3.64 5.99
CA VAL A 65 -0.96 -4.10 5.34
C VAL A 65 -0.77 -5.45 4.65
N THR A 66 0.33 -5.65 3.92
CA THR A 66 0.63 -6.93 3.27
C THR A 66 0.71 -8.07 4.28
N LEU A 67 1.47 -7.89 5.37
CA LEU A 67 1.61 -8.93 6.39
C LEU A 67 0.31 -9.18 7.14
N LEU A 68 -0.46 -8.14 7.46
CA LEU A 68 -1.78 -8.31 8.06
C LEU A 68 -2.70 -9.13 7.16
N LEU A 69 -2.77 -8.82 5.87
CA LEU A 69 -3.62 -9.57 4.93
C LEU A 69 -3.23 -11.05 4.86
N HIS A 70 -1.94 -11.37 4.80
CA HIS A 70 -1.48 -12.76 4.78
C HIS A 70 -1.79 -13.50 6.08
N ASN A 71 -1.48 -12.92 7.24
CA ASN A 71 -1.74 -13.55 8.52
C ASN A 71 -3.25 -13.75 8.78
N VAL A 72 -4.06 -12.75 8.42
CA VAL A 72 -5.52 -12.84 8.58
C VAL A 72 -6.13 -13.87 7.62
N ALA A 73 -5.61 -13.99 6.40
CA ALA A 73 -6.01 -15.05 5.48
C ALA A 73 -5.65 -16.44 6.02
N GLU A 74 -4.44 -16.62 6.57
CA GLU A 74 -4.04 -17.88 7.22
C GLU A 74 -4.94 -18.24 8.41
N ILE A 75 -5.35 -17.25 9.21
CA ILE A 75 -6.33 -17.46 10.28
C ILE A 75 -7.68 -17.88 9.69
N ALA A 76 -8.16 -17.21 8.63
CA ALA A 76 -9.43 -17.55 8.00
C ALA A 76 -9.45 -18.98 7.44
N GLU A 77 -8.34 -19.45 6.89
CA GLU A 77 -8.19 -20.81 6.36
C GLU A 77 -8.17 -21.87 7.47
N ARG A 78 -7.53 -21.57 8.61
CA ARG A 78 -7.35 -22.53 9.71
C ARG A 78 -8.47 -22.53 10.73
N ASP A 79 -9.05 -21.36 11.00
CA ASP A 79 -10.00 -21.14 12.08
C ASP A 79 -10.97 -20.00 11.74
N ALA A 80 -12.09 -20.40 11.14
CA ALA A 80 -13.16 -19.48 10.78
C ALA A 80 -13.76 -18.74 12.00
N SER A 81 -13.74 -19.34 13.19
CA SER A 81 -14.29 -18.71 14.39
C SER A 81 -13.40 -17.56 14.88
N ARG A 82 -12.09 -17.77 14.93
CA ARG A 82 -11.12 -16.73 15.28
C ARG A 82 -11.07 -15.62 14.23
N PHE A 83 -11.22 -15.97 12.96
CA PHE A 83 -11.38 -14.96 11.92
C PHE A 83 -12.63 -14.11 12.17
N ALA A 84 -13.78 -14.73 12.48
CA ALA A 84 -15.02 -14.02 12.75
C ALA A 84 -14.91 -13.07 13.95
N GLU A 85 -14.21 -13.46 15.01
CA GLU A 85 -13.90 -12.58 16.15
C GLU A 85 -13.03 -11.39 15.74
N LEU A 86 -12.05 -11.61 14.87
CA LEU A 86 -11.13 -10.57 14.43
C LEU A 86 -11.81 -9.50 13.55
N ILE A 87 -12.63 -9.93 12.59
CA ILE A 87 -13.34 -9.05 11.64
C ILE A 87 -14.66 -8.50 12.20
N GLN A 88 -15.11 -8.98 13.36
CA GLN A 88 -16.32 -8.48 13.98
C GLN A 88 -16.29 -6.96 14.14
N LYS A 89 -17.36 -6.30 13.67
CA LYS A 89 -17.51 -4.86 13.74
C LYS A 89 -17.55 -4.42 15.19
N ARG A 90 -16.42 -3.93 15.70
CA ARG A 90 -16.39 -3.23 16.97
C ARG A 90 -17.09 -1.88 16.77
N ASN A 91 -18.01 -1.53 17.67
CA ASN A 91 -18.66 -0.23 17.65
C ASN A 91 -17.58 0.84 17.76
N HIS A 92 -17.35 1.57 16.67
CA HIS A 92 -16.43 2.70 16.67
C HIS A 92 -17.17 3.87 17.35
N PRO A 93 -16.66 4.47 18.44
CA PRO A 93 -17.35 5.54 19.17
C PRO A 93 -17.51 6.87 18.39
N GLY A 94 -17.16 6.91 17.10
CA GLY A 94 -17.11 8.13 16.29
C GLY A 94 -18.38 8.50 15.52
N ARG A 95 -19.57 8.02 15.88
CA ARG A 95 -20.81 8.44 15.20
C ARG A 95 -21.98 8.66 16.15
N THR A 96 -21.81 9.59 17.09
CA THR A 96 -22.96 10.38 17.55
C THR A 96 -23.54 11.10 16.35
N LYS A 97 -24.78 10.74 16.02
CA LYS A 97 -25.63 11.41 15.03
C LYS A 97 -25.63 12.92 15.28
N ARG A 98 -25.33 13.70 14.24
CA ARG A 98 -25.85 15.05 14.08
C ARG A 98 -26.95 14.99 13.05
#